data_AF-A0A101GLA1-F1
#
_entry.id   AF-A0A101GLA1-F1
#
_cell.length_a   1.000
_cell.length_b   1.000
_cell.length_c   1.000
_cell.angle_alpha   90.00
_cell.angle_beta   90.00
_cell.angle_gamma   90.00
#
_symmetry.space_group_name_H-M   'P 1'
#
loop_
_entity.id
_entity.type
_entity.pdbx_description
1 polymer ?
#
loop_
_entity_poly.entity_id
_entity_poly.type
_entity_poly.pdbx_seq_one_letter_code
_entity_poly.pdbx_strand_id
1 'polypeptide(L)'
;MDLLATLITAGQFFVVIAAELVLLFVGITFLVGLLQAYIPEERIRRVLAGRREGVGNVLAAGFGALTPFCSCSTIPILLGLLDIGIPFGVCMSFLFASPLLNPVILALLVALVGVVPTAIYAAVTFPAAVVIGWLLGRLGYERYVKDVMVEGRPEPCDCAAGHAVRIRGAFSFAVSLFKQVFPYLLLGAGIGAFIYGFIPEDLIVSLAGPDNPLAIPVAAVIGVPMYIRAETLIPVSAVLLEKGMGIGAVMALIIGGAGASIPEVTLLSAIFERRLVAAFVATILTVAVLAGVLFQVLSVI
;
A
#
# COMPACT_ATOMS: atom_id res chain seq x y z
N MET A 1 8.12 -31.22 -12.06
CA MET A 1 7.79 -30.76 -10.70
C MET A 1 6.44 -31.34 -10.34
N ASP A 2 6.33 -32.05 -9.21
CA ASP A 2 5.11 -32.76 -8.83
C ASP A 2 4.00 -31.77 -8.47
N LEU A 3 2.92 -31.77 -9.25
CA LEU A 3 1.75 -30.91 -9.07
C LEU A 3 1.20 -30.99 -7.63
N LEU A 4 1.27 -32.18 -7.03
CA LEU A 4 0.85 -32.42 -5.65
C LEU A 4 1.73 -31.67 -4.64
N ALA A 5 3.05 -31.64 -4.86
CA ALA A 5 3.97 -30.90 -4.02
C ALA A 5 3.72 -29.39 -4.13
N THR A 6 3.56 -28.86 -5.36
CA THR A 6 3.25 -27.44 -5.59
C THR A 6 1.92 -27.02 -4.95
N LEU A 7 0.88 -27.87 -5.01
CA LEU A 7 -0.41 -27.62 -4.35
C LEU A 7 -0.29 -27.61 -2.82
N ILE A 8 0.48 -28.52 -2.24
CA ILE A 8 0.72 -28.57 -0.78
C ILE A 8 1.49 -27.32 -0.34
N THR A 9 2.53 -26.93 -1.08
CA THR A 9 3.32 -25.73 -0.78
C THR A 9 2.46 -24.46 -0.89
N ALA A 10 1.67 -24.32 -1.96
CA ALA A 10 0.74 -23.20 -2.12
C ALA A 10 -0.32 -23.15 -0.99
N GLY A 11 -0.83 -24.31 -0.57
CA GLY A 11 -1.77 -24.41 0.55
C GLY A 11 -1.15 -23.98 1.89
N GLN A 12 0.09 -24.38 2.17
CA GLN A 12 0.81 -23.94 3.37
C GLN A 12 1.08 -22.42 3.35
N PHE A 13 1.53 -21.88 2.23
CA PHE A 13 1.69 -20.43 2.07
C PHE A 13 0.37 -19.70 2.29
N PHE A 14 -0.72 -20.19 1.70
CA PHE A 14 -2.04 -19.60 1.89
C PHE A 14 -2.47 -19.58 3.35
N VAL A 15 -2.32 -20.69 4.09
CA VAL A 15 -2.72 -20.76 5.51
C VAL A 15 -1.88 -19.81 6.37
N VAL A 16 -0.57 -19.77 6.16
CA VAL A 16 0.32 -18.87 6.91
C VAL A 16 -0.02 -17.41 6.61
N ILE A 17 -0.14 -17.06 5.34
CA ILE A 17 -0.49 -15.71 4.88
C ILE A 17 -1.86 -15.29 5.41
N ALA A 18 -2.88 -16.15 5.28
CA ALA A 18 -4.23 -15.87 5.73
C ALA A 18 -4.28 -15.69 7.25
N ALA A 19 -3.62 -16.56 8.01
CA ALA A 19 -3.56 -16.45 9.47
C ALA A 19 -2.84 -15.17 9.91
N GLU A 20 -1.70 -14.87 9.31
CA GLU A 20 -0.92 -13.67 9.63
C GLU A 20 -1.67 -12.39 9.24
N LEU A 21 -2.32 -12.36 8.08
CA LEU A 21 -3.13 -11.22 7.65
C LEU A 21 -4.34 -11.02 8.56
N VAL A 22 -5.03 -12.09 8.96
CA VAL A 22 -6.17 -11.98 9.89
C VAL A 22 -5.68 -11.45 11.23
N LEU A 23 -4.57 -11.95 11.75
CA LEU A 23 -4.01 -11.53 13.04
C LEU A 23 -3.55 -10.06 13.00
N LEU A 24 -2.79 -9.67 11.96
CA LEU A 24 -2.36 -8.29 11.74
C LEU A 24 -3.56 -7.35 11.52
N PHE A 25 -4.53 -7.74 10.68
CA PHE A 25 -5.69 -6.91 10.38
C PHE A 25 -6.52 -6.68 11.64
N VAL A 26 -6.88 -7.74 12.39
CA VAL A 26 -7.67 -7.61 13.62
C VAL A 26 -6.90 -6.79 14.66
N GLY A 27 -5.61 -7.05 14.85
CA GLY A 27 -4.78 -6.30 15.79
C GLY A 27 -4.66 -4.82 15.44
N ILE A 28 -4.36 -4.51 14.17
CA ILE A 28 -4.16 -3.12 13.72
C ILE A 28 -5.49 -2.38 13.64
N THR A 29 -6.57 -2.97 13.14
CA THR A 29 -7.90 -2.32 13.12
C THR A 29 -8.41 -2.04 14.52
N PHE A 30 -8.20 -2.95 15.48
CA PHE A 30 -8.49 -2.70 16.88
C PHE A 30 -7.64 -1.56 17.45
N LEU A 31 -6.33 -1.56 17.17
CA LEU A 31 -5.42 -0.49 17.60
C LEU A 31 -5.79 0.86 16.98
N VAL A 32 -6.13 0.89 15.69
CA VAL A 32 -6.57 2.10 14.96
C VAL A 32 -7.93 2.57 15.49
N GLY A 33 -8.88 1.68 15.74
CA GLY A 33 -10.17 2.03 16.36
C GLY A 33 -9.99 2.60 17.77
N LEU A 34 -9.07 2.03 18.56
CA LEU A 34 -8.68 2.56 19.86
C LEU A 34 -7.99 3.91 19.73
N LEU A 35 -7.07 4.05 18.77
CA LEU A 35 -6.34 5.27 18.50
C LEU A 35 -7.29 6.38 18.01
N GLN A 36 -8.30 6.08 17.19
CA GLN A 36 -9.37 7.01 16.81
C GLN A 36 -10.30 7.35 17.99
N ALA A 37 -10.54 6.41 18.92
CA ALA A 37 -11.30 6.67 20.14
C ALA A 37 -10.58 7.57 21.16
N TYR A 38 -9.24 7.67 21.06
CA TYR A 38 -8.38 8.43 21.97
C TYR A 38 -7.76 9.69 21.35
N ILE A 39 -7.53 9.69 20.03
CA ILE A 39 -7.07 10.85 19.27
C ILE A 39 -8.31 11.54 18.71
N PRO A 40 -8.67 12.74 19.19
CA PRO A 40 -9.84 13.44 18.69
C PRO A 40 -9.65 13.75 17.21
N GLU A 41 -10.63 13.37 16.39
CA GLU A 41 -10.67 13.65 14.95
C GLU A 41 -10.48 15.16 14.68
N GLU A 42 -10.87 16.05 15.61
CA GLU A 42 -10.61 17.49 15.54
C GLU A 42 -9.12 17.89 15.51
N ARG A 43 -8.19 17.10 16.04
CA ARG A 43 -6.74 17.41 15.99
C ARG A 43 -6.16 17.10 14.62
N ILE A 44 -6.53 15.96 14.03
CA ILE A 44 -6.15 15.58 12.66
C ILE A 44 -6.79 16.55 11.67
N ARG A 45 -8.10 16.82 11.83
CA ARG A 45 -8.84 17.79 11.01
C ARG A 45 -8.28 19.21 11.10
N ARG A 46 -7.88 19.69 12.29
CA ARG A 46 -7.25 21.03 12.42
C ARG A 46 -5.89 21.14 11.75
N VAL A 47 -5.11 20.06 11.71
CA VAL A 47 -3.78 20.06 11.07
C VAL A 47 -3.89 19.93 9.55
N LEU A 48 -4.83 19.10 9.05
CA LEU A 48 -4.95 18.79 7.62
C LEU A 48 -6.01 19.61 6.86
N ALA A 49 -7.17 19.95 7.47
CA ALA A 49 -8.30 20.57 6.77
C ALA A 49 -8.22 22.11 6.67
N GLY A 50 -7.39 22.78 7.48
CA GLY A 50 -7.23 24.24 7.48
C GLY A 50 -6.15 24.80 6.55
N ARG A 51 -5.53 23.95 5.72
CA ARG A 51 -4.38 24.29 4.88
C ARG A 51 -4.74 24.22 3.40
N ARG A 52 -4.04 25.01 2.58
CA ARG A 52 -4.16 24.95 1.10
C ARG A 52 -3.91 23.51 0.66
N GLU A 53 -4.66 23.03 -0.33
CA GLU A 53 -4.63 21.64 -0.79
C GLU A 53 -3.21 21.10 -0.95
N GLY A 54 -2.30 21.84 -1.58
CA GLY A 54 -0.89 21.41 -1.75
C GLY A 54 -0.14 21.16 -0.42
N VAL A 55 -0.32 22.01 0.60
CA VAL A 55 0.30 21.82 1.92
C VAL A 55 -0.34 20.65 2.66
N GLY A 56 -1.65 20.48 2.53
CA GLY A 56 -2.37 19.32 3.07
C GLY A 56 -1.82 18.01 2.52
N ASN A 57 -1.59 17.94 1.20
CA ASN A 57 -1.03 16.75 0.53
C ASN A 57 0.36 16.39 1.07
N VAL A 58 1.25 17.37 1.23
CA VAL A 58 2.60 17.14 1.79
C VAL A 58 2.54 16.64 3.24
N LEU A 59 1.70 17.24 4.07
CA LEU A 59 1.53 16.82 5.46
C LEU A 59 0.94 15.41 5.56
N ALA A 60 -0.03 15.09 4.72
CA ALA A 60 -0.67 13.77 4.66
C ALA A 60 0.31 12.69 4.17
N ALA A 61 1.09 12.97 3.13
CA ALA A 61 2.16 12.07 2.68
C ALA A 61 3.22 11.87 3.78
N GLY A 62 3.60 12.93 4.50
CA GLY A 62 4.53 12.86 5.63
C GLY A 62 4.00 11.99 6.76
N PHE A 63 2.71 12.14 7.08
CA PHE A 63 2.06 11.29 8.06
C PHE A 63 2.00 9.83 7.60
N GLY A 64 1.66 9.59 6.33
CA GLY A 64 1.66 8.24 5.74
C GLY A 64 3.03 7.57 5.81
N ALA A 65 4.08 8.29 5.42
CA ALA A 65 5.45 7.79 5.48
C ALA A 65 5.93 7.45 6.90
N LEU A 66 5.48 8.20 7.92
CA LEU A 66 5.85 7.95 9.32
C LEU A 66 5.05 6.80 9.93
N THR A 67 3.89 6.46 9.37
CA THR A 67 3.05 5.41 9.92
C THR A 67 3.44 4.03 9.39
N PRO A 68 3.63 3.02 10.25
CA PRO A 68 3.89 1.64 9.82
C PRO A 68 2.59 0.95 9.41
N PHE A 69 1.78 1.61 8.59
CA PHE A 69 0.51 1.08 8.10
C PHE A 69 0.72 0.41 6.74
N CYS A 70 0.30 -0.86 6.65
CA CYS A 70 0.21 -1.58 5.39
C CYS A 70 -1.14 -1.28 4.73
N SER A 71 -1.29 -1.65 3.45
CA SER A 71 -2.49 -1.36 2.65
C SER A 71 -3.80 -1.83 3.31
N CYS A 72 -3.73 -2.83 4.20
CA CYS A 72 -4.82 -3.34 5.02
C CYS A 72 -5.37 -2.33 6.06
N SER A 73 -4.51 -1.47 6.62
CA SER A 73 -4.87 -0.50 7.66
C SER A 73 -4.97 0.93 7.15
N THR A 74 -4.30 1.25 6.04
CA THR A 74 -4.38 2.56 5.39
C THR A 74 -5.79 2.88 4.89
N ILE A 75 -6.54 1.85 4.49
CA ILE A 75 -7.87 2.00 3.88
C ILE A 75 -8.97 2.40 4.89
N PRO A 76 -9.10 1.76 6.06
CA PRO A 76 -9.98 2.24 7.13
C PRO A 76 -9.69 3.69 7.54
N ILE A 77 -8.41 4.07 7.58
CA ILE A 77 -7.99 5.43 7.91
C ILE A 77 -8.40 6.38 6.80
N LEU A 78 -8.18 6.01 5.53
CA LEU A 78 -8.60 6.79 4.36
C LEU A 78 -10.10 7.10 4.41
N LEU A 79 -10.95 6.10 4.63
CA LEU A 79 -12.40 6.30 4.77
C LEU A 79 -12.72 7.26 5.92
N GLY A 80 -12.10 7.04 7.09
CA GLY A 80 -12.26 7.93 8.24
C GLY A 80 -11.90 9.39 7.93
N LEU A 81 -10.82 9.62 7.16
CA LEU A 81 -10.37 10.95 6.73
C LEU A 81 -11.33 11.60 5.72
N LEU A 82 -11.83 10.83 4.74
CA LEU A 82 -12.79 11.32 3.74
C LEU A 82 -14.10 11.74 4.40
N ASP A 83 -14.59 10.95 5.35
CA ASP A 83 -15.87 11.20 6.01
C ASP A 83 -15.85 12.44 6.92
N ILE A 84 -14.71 12.77 7.54
CA ILE A 84 -14.55 14.03 8.31
C ILE A 84 -14.32 15.25 7.41
N GLY A 85 -14.43 15.06 6.09
CA GLY A 85 -14.38 16.10 5.08
C GLY A 85 -12.97 16.57 4.72
N ILE A 86 -11.95 15.73 4.90
CA ILE A 86 -10.60 16.04 4.40
C ILE A 86 -10.63 15.91 2.87
N PRO A 87 -10.06 16.87 2.11
CA PRO A 87 -10.09 16.83 0.65
C PRO A 87 -9.55 15.52 0.09
N PHE A 88 -10.21 14.97 -0.93
CA PHE A 88 -9.89 13.66 -1.51
C PHE A 88 -8.40 13.55 -1.90
N GLY A 89 -7.82 14.58 -2.51
CA GLY A 89 -6.40 14.56 -2.90
C GLY A 89 -5.45 14.37 -1.72
N VAL A 90 -5.74 15.02 -0.58
CA VAL A 90 -4.95 14.91 0.66
C VAL A 90 -5.00 13.48 1.19
N CYS A 91 -6.19 12.87 1.18
CA CYS A 91 -6.40 11.47 1.55
C CYS A 91 -5.63 10.51 0.62
N MET A 92 -5.63 10.77 -0.68
CA MET A 92 -4.87 9.98 -1.65
C MET A 92 -3.35 10.11 -1.45
N SER A 93 -2.83 11.30 -1.15
CA SER A 93 -1.40 11.48 -0.84
C SER A 93 -0.94 10.63 0.35
N PHE A 94 -1.78 10.52 1.39
CA PHE A 94 -1.56 9.59 2.50
C PHE A 94 -1.59 8.13 2.03
N LEU A 95 -2.59 7.76 1.22
CA LEU A 95 -2.77 6.40 0.70
C LEU A 95 -1.54 5.91 -0.08
N PHE A 96 -0.97 6.73 -0.97
CA PHE A 96 0.22 6.35 -1.74
C PHE A 96 1.50 6.32 -0.90
N ALA A 97 1.66 7.26 0.04
CA ALA A 97 2.88 7.34 0.84
C ALA A 97 2.98 6.21 1.87
N SER A 98 1.87 5.80 2.48
CA SER A 98 1.83 4.80 3.56
C SER A 98 2.49 3.46 3.20
N PRO A 99 2.13 2.77 2.09
CA PRO A 99 2.73 1.48 1.75
C PRO A 99 4.14 1.61 1.16
N LEU A 100 4.48 2.76 0.54
CA LEU A 100 5.77 2.92 -0.15
C LEU A 100 6.89 3.42 0.75
N LEU A 101 6.60 4.24 1.75
CA LEU A 101 7.60 4.98 2.54
C LEU A 101 7.63 4.61 4.02
N ASN A 102 7.03 3.48 4.39
CA ASN A 102 6.97 3.10 5.79
C ASN A 102 8.39 2.94 6.40
N PRO A 103 8.55 3.10 7.72
CA PRO A 103 9.86 3.03 8.34
C PRO A 103 10.55 1.67 8.18
N VAL A 104 9.78 0.59 8.02
CA VAL A 104 10.29 -0.79 7.89
C VAL A 104 10.96 -0.98 6.53
N ILE A 105 10.32 -0.55 5.45
CA ILE A 105 10.82 -0.57 4.07
C ILE A 105 12.07 0.28 3.97
N LEU A 106 12.06 1.50 4.52
CA LEU A 106 13.23 2.37 4.51
C LEU A 106 14.39 1.74 5.30
N ALA A 107 14.12 1.14 6.46
CA ALA A 107 15.15 0.44 7.23
C ALA A 107 15.74 -0.77 6.47
N LEU A 108 14.90 -1.56 5.81
CA LEU A 108 15.33 -2.71 4.99
C LEU A 108 16.12 -2.28 3.76
N LEU A 109 15.68 -1.23 3.05
CA LEU A 109 16.42 -0.68 1.92
C LEU A 109 17.79 -0.14 2.35
N VAL A 110 17.88 0.55 3.50
CA VAL A 110 19.17 0.98 4.05
C VAL A 110 20.06 -0.22 4.36
N ALA A 111 19.51 -1.25 4.97
CA ALA A 111 20.26 -2.43 5.39
C ALA A 111 20.77 -3.28 4.21
N LEU A 112 19.99 -3.40 3.13
CA LEU A 112 20.30 -4.31 2.02
C LEU A 112 20.86 -3.62 0.78
N VAL A 113 20.38 -2.42 0.45
CA VAL A 113 20.72 -1.68 -0.77
C VAL A 113 21.64 -0.48 -0.47
N GLY A 114 21.53 0.06 0.75
CA GLY A 114 22.38 1.15 1.25
C GLY A 114 21.66 2.48 1.38
N VAL A 115 22.32 3.44 2.02
CA VAL A 115 21.74 4.74 2.39
C VAL A 115 21.44 5.61 1.17
N VAL A 116 22.37 5.68 0.20
CA VAL A 116 22.22 6.55 -0.98
C VAL A 116 21.05 6.11 -1.86
N PRO A 117 20.92 4.82 -2.26
CA PRO A 117 19.75 4.36 -3.01
C PRO A 117 18.43 4.57 -2.26
N THR A 118 18.43 4.37 -0.93
CA THR A 118 17.22 4.58 -0.13
C THR A 118 16.80 6.05 -0.06
N ALA A 119 17.77 6.98 0.04
CA ALA A 119 17.48 8.40 0.03
C ALA A 119 16.89 8.85 -1.31
N ILE A 120 17.42 8.33 -2.44
CA ILE A 120 16.87 8.57 -3.78
C ILE A 120 15.46 8.00 -3.87
N TYR A 121 15.24 6.79 -3.37
CA TYR A 121 13.92 6.14 -3.38
C TYR A 121 12.90 7.01 -2.67
N ALA A 122 13.23 7.48 -1.46
CA ALA A 122 12.37 8.36 -0.69
C ALA A 122 12.13 9.71 -1.40
N ALA A 123 13.19 10.30 -1.97
CA ALA A 123 13.13 11.57 -2.68
C ALA A 123 12.30 11.51 -3.98
N VAL A 124 12.08 10.32 -4.56
CA VAL A 124 11.25 10.13 -5.75
C VAL A 124 9.82 9.77 -5.38
N THR A 125 9.65 8.80 -4.49
CA THR A 125 8.33 8.27 -4.12
C THR A 125 7.52 9.25 -3.27
N PHE A 126 8.16 10.04 -2.40
CA PHE A 126 7.46 11.02 -1.57
C PHE A 126 6.83 12.15 -2.39
N PRO A 127 7.56 12.86 -3.26
CA PRO A 127 6.95 13.86 -4.14
C PRO A 127 5.95 13.23 -5.10
N ALA A 128 6.20 12.01 -5.60
CA ALA A 128 5.25 11.33 -6.46
C ALA A 128 3.90 11.10 -5.75
N ALA A 129 3.91 10.63 -4.50
CA ALA A 129 2.68 10.46 -3.70
C ALA A 129 1.91 11.78 -3.55
N VAL A 130 2.62 12.87 -3.23
CA VAL A 130 2.03 14.22 -3.10
C VAL A 130 1.44 14.71 -4.42
N VAL A 131 2.18 14.59 -5.52
CA VAL A 131 1.77 15.06 -6.85
C VAL A 131 0.59 14.26 -7.35
N ILE A 132 0.61 12.93 -7.18
CA ILE A 132 -0.47 12.04 -7.59
C ILE A 132 -1.74 12.33 -6.79
N GLY A 133 -1.65 12.40 -5.46
CA GLY A 133 -2.80 12.73 -4.63
C GLY A 133 -3.40 14.10 -5.01
N TRP A 134 -2.56 15.11 -5.17
CA TRP A 134 -3.00 16.43 -5.63
C TRP A 134 -3.65 16.39 -7.02
N LEU A 135 -3.07 15.64 -7.97
CA LEU A 135 -3.57 15.52 -9.34
C LEU A 135 -4.93 14.81 -9.38
N LEU A 136 -5.07 13.67 -8.68
CA LEU A 136 -6.34 12.94 -8.59
C LEU A 136 -7.45 13.78 -7.94
N GLY A 137 -7.11 14.56 -6.91
CA GLY A 137 -8.02 15.55 -6.32
C GLY A 137 -8.48 16.56 -7.35
N ARG A 138 -7.55 17.20 -8.06
CA ARG A 138 -7.86 18.25 -9.04
C ARG A 138 -8.64 17.75 -10.25
N LEU A 139 -8.45 16.49 -10.64
CA LEU A 139 -9.20 15.84 -11.73
C LEU A 139 -10.61 15.40 -11.32
N GLY A 140 -10.98 15.59 -10.05
CA GLY A 140 -12.30 15.26 -9.51
C GLY A 140 -12.57 13.76 -9.51
N TYR A 141 -11.54 12.94 -9.26
CA TYR A 141 -11.70 11.49 -9.14
C TYR A 141 -12.44 11.07 -7.87
N GLU A 142 -12.72 12.00 -6.96
CA GLU A 142 -13.57 11.82 -5.78
C GLU A 142 -14.95 11.23 -6.12
N ARG A 143 -15.48 11.52 -7.31
CA ARG A 143 -16.76 10.96 -7.81
C ARG A 143 -16.77 9.45 -8.00
N TYR A 144 -15.60 8.81 -8.00
CA TYR A 144 -15.42 7.38 -8.18
C TYR A 144 -15.11 6.66 -6.87
N VAL A 145 -15.24 7.35 -5.73
CA VAL A 145 -15.28 6.72 -4.42
C VAL A 145 -16.69 6.19 -4.21
N LYS A 146 -16.82 4.89 -3.93
CA LYS A 146 -18.10 4.26 -3.63
C LYS A 146 -18.58 4.77 -2.27
N ASP A 147 -19.88 4.92 -2.15
CA ASP A 147 -20.54 5.26 -0.89
C ASP A 147 -20.56 4.02 0.02
N VAL A 148 -19.40 3.71 0.59
CA VAL A 148 -19.23 2.61 1.53
C VAL A 148 -19.45 3.17 2.92
N MET A 149 -20.71 3.41 3.28
CA MET A 149 -21.07 3.81 4.63
C MET A 149 -20.60 2.74 5.62
N VAL A 150 -19.63 3.08 6.47
CA VAL A 150 -19.18 2.19 7.53
C VAL A 150 -20.24 2.19 8.63
N GLU A 151 -21.14 1.22 8.60
CA GLU A 151 -22.12 1.00 9.67
C GLU A 151 -21.41 0.79 11.02
N GLY A 152 -21.87 1.49 12.06
CA GLY A 152 -21.36 1.34 13.44
C GLY A 152 -20.32 2.38 13.88
N ARG A 153 -20.21 3.52 13.19
CA ARG A 153 -19.37 4.64 13.63
C ARG A 153 -19.89 5.25 14.94
N PRO A 154 -19.04 5.54 15.93
CA PRO A 154 -19.43 6.37 17.07
C PRO A 154 -19.85 7.75 16.54
N GLU A 155 -20.96 8.29 17.03
CA GLU A 155 -21.32 9.69 16.76
C GLU A 155 -20.17 10.64 17.16
N PRO A 156 -20.04 11.81 16.51
CA PRO A 156 -18.99 12.78 16.81
C PRO A 156 -19.05 13.13 18.30
N CYS A 157 -17.93 12.90 19.00
CA CYS A 157 -17.66 13.27 20.39
C CYS A 157 -18.88 13.66 21.23
N ASP A 158 -19.64 12.69 21.74
CA ASP A 158 -20.35 12.93 23.00
C ASP A 158 -19.33 12.79 24.15
N CYS A 159 -18.89 13.92 24.69
CA CYS A 159 -17.98 14.01 25.82
C CYS A 159 -18.51 13.30 27.08
N ALA A 160 -19.78 12.88 27.11
CA ALA A 160 -20.40 12.09 28.17
C ALA A 160 -20.26 10.57 28.01
N ALA A 161 -19.77 10.06 26.87
CA ALA A 161 -19.67 8.63 26.62
C ALA A 161 -18.55 7.98 27.44
N GLY A 162 -18.93 7.11 28.38
CA GLY A 162 -18.01 6.37 29.25
C GLY A 162 -17.02 5.48 28.47
N HIS A 163 -15.89 5.17 29.12
CA HIS A 163 -14.77 4.40 28.55
C HIS A 163 -15.18 3.09 27.85
N ALA A 164 -16.21 2.42 28.38
CA ALA A 164 -16.77 1.18 27.83
C ALA A 164 -17.54 1.39 26.50
N VAL A 165 -18.19 2.55 26.30
CA VAL A 165 -18.90 2.89 25.06
C VAL A 165 -17.89 3.16 23.94
N ARG A 166 -16.76 3.80 24.26
CA ARG A 166 -15.65 4.03 23.32
C ARG A 166 -15.00 2.74 22.84
N ILE A 167 -14.70 1.82 23.75
CA ILE A 167 -14.15 0.50 23.41
C ILE A 167 -15.16 -0.30 22.57
N ARG A 168 -16.45 -0.24 22.91
CA ARG A 168 -17.51 -0.95 22.16
C ARG A 168 -17.69 -0.40 20.74
N GLY A 169 -17.62 0.92 20.56
CA GLY A 169 -17.67 1.57 19.24
C GLY A 169 -16.45 1.26 18.38
N ALA A 170 -15.24 1.29 18.96
CA ALA A 170 -14.01 0.87 18.27
C ALA A 170 -14.07 -0.61 17.85
N PHE A 171 -14.64 -1.47 18.70
CA PHE A 171 -14.80 -2.89 18.40
C PHE A 171 -15.87 -3.14 17.32
N SER A 172 -17.01 -2.44 17.35
CA SER A 172 -18.03 -2.58 16.30
C SER A 172 -17.51 -2.12 14.93
N PHE A 173 -16.74 -1.04 14.90
CA PHE A 173 -16.08 -0.54 13.69
C PHE A 173 -15.05 -1.55 13.15
N ALA A 174 -14.19 -2.09 14.02
CA ALA A 174 -13.23 -3.11 13.60
C ALA A 174 -13.92 -4.36 13.04
N VAL A 175 -15.01 -4.80 13.67
CA VAL A 175 -15.78 -5.99 13.24
C VAL A 175 -16.54 -5.74 11.93
N SER A 176 -17.15 -4.57 11.73
CA SER A 176 -17.87 -4.26 10.49
C SER A 176 -16.91 -4.19 9.30
N LEU A 177 -15.78 -3.50 9.47
CA LEU A 177 -14.72 -3.46 8.46
C LEU A 177 -14.11 -4.83 8.19
N PHE A 178 -13.84 -5.62 9.24
CA PHE A 178 -13.35 -6.98 9.05
C PHE A 178 -14.32 -7.78 8.18
N LYS A 179 -15.62 -7.80 8.49
CA LYS A 179 -16.61 -8.52 7.70
C LYS A 179 -16.66 -8.07 6.24
N GLN A 180 -16.49 -6.77 5.99
CA GLN A 180 -16.54 -6.21 4.65
C GLN A 180 -15.26 -6.52 3.84
N VAL A 181 -14.10 -6.46 4.48
CA VAL A 181 -12.77 -6.62 3.86
C VAL A 181 -12.32 -8.08 3.75
N PHE A 182 -12.68 -8.91 4.74
CA PHE A 182 -12.27 -10.31 4.84
C PHE A 182 -12.48 -11.15 3.57
N PRO A 183 -13.61 -11.10 2.84
CA PRO A 183 -13.76 -11.87 1.61
C PRO A 183 -12.79 -11.41 0.50
N TYR A 184 -12.51 -10.12 0.41
CA TYR A 184 -11.54 -9.55 -0.54
C TYR A 184 -10.10 -9.91 -0.17
N LEU A 185 -9.80 -9.92 1.13
CA LEU A 185 -8.51 -10.34 1.67
C LEU A 185 -8.21 -11.83 1.35
N LEU A 186 -9.19 -12.71 1.59
CA LEU A 186 -9.10 -14.14 1.25
C LEU A 186 -8.94 -14.35 -0.26
N LEU A 187 -9.69 -13.60 -1.07
CA LEU A 187 -9.58 -13.65 -2.53
C LEU A 187 -8.18 -13.23 -2.99
N GLY A 188 -7.66 -12.11 -2.48
CA GLY A 188 -6.32 -11.62 -2.78
C GLY A 188 -5.23 -12.61 -2.36
N ALA A 189 -5.34 -13.17 -1.15
CA ALA A 189 -4.42 -14.20 -0.65
C ALA A 189 -4.47 -15.48 -1.49
N GLY A 190 -5.65 -15.91 -1.92
CA GLY A 190 -5.82 -17.08 -2.77
C GLY A 190 -5.19 -16.91 -4.15
N ILE A 191 -5.48 -15.78 -4.81
CA ILE A 191 -4.88 -15.45 -6.11
C ILE A 191 -3.35 -15.32 -5.97
N GLY A 192 -2.88 -14.66 -4.91
CA GLY A 192 -1.46 -14.45 -4.67
C GLY A 192 -0.68 -15.73 -4.39
N ALA A 193 -1.20 -16.63 -3.55
CA ALA A 193 -0.59 -17.92 -3.25
C ALA A 193 -0.51 -18.82 -4.49
N PHE A 194 -1.54 -18.75 -5.36
CA PHE A 194 -1.51 -19.45 -6.64
C PHE A 194 -0.42 -18.88 -7.57
N ILE A 195 -0.31 -17.56 -7.70
CA ILE A 195 0.68 -16.94 -8.57
C ILE A 195 2.11 -17.19 -8.08
N TYR A 196 2.37 -17.05 -6.78
CA TYR A 196 3.70 -17.27 -6.20
C TYR A 196 4.18 -18.72 -6.36
N GLY A 197 3.28 -19.70 -6.28
CA GLY A 197 3.61 -21.10 -6.53
C GLY A 197 3.97 -21.43 -7.98
N PHE A 198 3.68 -20.53 -8.93
CA PHE A 198 3.85 -20.75 -10.37
C PHE A 198 4.88 -19.82 -11.04
N ILE A 199 5.31 -18.73 -10.41
CA ILE A 199 6.32 -17.81 -10.96
C ILE A 199 7.68 -18.08 -10.31
N PRO A 200 8.60 -18.80 -10.99
CA PRO A 200 9.97 -18.98 -10.49
C PRO A 200 10.79 -17.70 -10.66
N GLU A 201 11.76 -17.48 -9.77
CA GLU A 201 12.69 -16.34 -9.83
C GLU A 201 13.43 -16.25 -11.17
N ASP A 202 13.75 -17.40 -11.77
CA ASP A 202 14.45 -17.48 -13.07
C ASP A 202 13.62 -16.88 -14.21
N LEU A 203 12.29 -16.95 -14.12
CA LEU A 203 11.39 -16.31 -15.08
C LEU A 203 11.49 -14.78 -14.96
N ILE A 204 11.56 -14.26 -13.74
CA ILE A 204 11.70 -12.82 -13.48
C ILE A 204 13.05 -12.32 -14.04
N VAL A 205 14.14 -13.04 -13.78
CA VAL A 205 15.48 -12.68 -14.31
C VAL A 205 15.51 -12.79 -15.84
N SER A 206 14.83 -13.77 -16.44
CA SER A 206 14.80 -13.90 -17.91
C SER A 206 14.00 -12.79 -18.61
N LEU A 207 12.91 -12.30 -18.00
CA LEU A 207 12.08 -11.24 -18.56
C LEU A 207 12.55 -9.83 -18.21
N ALA A 208 13.16 -9.63 -17.04
CA ALA A 208 13.63 -8.33 -16.55
C ALA A 208 15.17 -8.24 -16.43
N GLY A 209 15.88 -9.15 -17.08
CA GLY A 209 17.34 -9.23 -17.06
C GLY A 209 18.05 -8.07 -17.79
N PRO A 210 19.38 -8.01 -17.68
CA PRO A 210 20.20 -6.90 -18.19
C PRO A 210 20.13 -6.72 -19.71
N ASP A 211 19.81 -7.77 -20.47
CA ASP A 211 19.72 -7.74 -21.93
C ASP A 211 18.39 -7.19 -22.46
N ASN A 212 17.41 -6.92 -21.59
CA ASN A 212 16.11 -6.42 -22.02
C ASN A 212 16.03 -4.88 -21.91
N PRO A 213 15.91 -4.13 -23.02
CA PRO A 213 15.76 -2.67 -22.99
C PRO A 213 14.45 -2.20 -22.34
N LEU A 214 13.46 -3.09 -22.17
CA LEU A 214 12.21 -2.86 -21.47
C LEU A 214 12.16 -3.52 -20.08
N ALA A 215 13.32 -3.92 -19.52
CA ALA A 215 13.40 -4.56 -18.21
C ALA A 215 12.67 -3.77 -17.11
N ILE A 216 12.74 -2.43 -17.14
CA ILE A 216 12.13 -1.56 -16.13
C ILE A 216 10.58 -1.60 -16.18
N PRO A 217 9.92 -1.29 -17.33
CA PRO A 217 8.48 -1.50 -17.47
C PRO A 217 8.00 -2.92 -17.17
N VAL A 218 8.76 -3.92 -17.63
CA VAL A 218 8.40 -5.33 -17.43
C VAL A 218 8.46 -5.68 -15.94
N ALA A 219 9.51 -5.25 -15.23
CA ALA A 219 9.63 -5.45 -13.78
C ALA A 219 8.51 -4.75 -13.00
N ALA A 220 8.15 -3.52 -13.37
CA ALA A 220 7.02 -2.82 -12.73
C ALA A 220 5.70 -3.60 -12.88
N VAL A 221 5.42 -4.11 -14.09
CA VAL A 221 4.21 -4.88 -14.38
C VAL A 221 4.23 -6.25 -13.71
N ILE A 222 5.39 -6.90 -13.61
CA ILE A 222 5.55 -8.17 -12.87
C ILE A 222 5.38 -7.95 -11.37
N GLY A 223 5.76 -6.79 -10.84
CA GLY A 223 5.60 -6.44 -9.43
C GLY A 223 4.13 -6.43 -8.99
N VAL A 224 3.23 -5.84 -9.79
CA VAL A 224 1.78 -5.73 -9.50
C VAL A 224 1.11 -7.07 -9.13
N PRO A 225 1.26 -8.17 -9.91
CA PRO A 225 0.69 -9.46 -9.56
C PRO A 225 1.46 -10.19 -8.44
N MET A 226 2.66 -9.74 -8.07
CA MET A 226 3.40 -10.37 -6.98
C MET A 226 2.75 -10.05 -5.64
N TYR A 227 2.32 -11.09 -4.95
CA TYR A 227 1.70 -11.03 -3.62
C TYR A 227 2.72 -10.77 -2.49
N ILE A 228 3.99 -10.60 -2.83
CA ILE A 228 5.06 -10.49 -1.84
C ILE A 228 4.91 -9.15 -1.12
N ARG A 229 4.83 -9.18 0.22
CA ARG A 229 4.87 -7.94 1.02
C ARG A 229 6.16 -7.19 0.70
N ALA A 230 6.12 -5.86 0.76
CA ALA A 230 7.29 -5.04 0.48
C ALA A 230 8.52 -5.49 1.30
N GLU A 231 8.31 -5.92 2.55
CA GLU A 231 9.39 -6.39 3.43
C GLU A 231 10.06 -7.68 2.96
N THR A 232 9.31 -8.60 2.34
CA THR A 232 9.88 -9.83 1.78
C THR A 232 10.38 -9.64 0.35
N LEU A 233 9.89 -8.63 -0.37
CA LEU A 233 10.33 -8.31 -1.72
C LEU A 233 11.72 -7.67 -1.74
N ILE A 234 12.10 -6.92 -0.71
CA ILE A 234 13.41 -6.26 -0.61
C ILE A 234 14.58 -7.27 -0.51
N PRO A 235 14.55 -8.31 0.35
CA PRO A 235 15.56 -9.38 0.34
C PRO A 235 15.64 -10.14 -0.99
N VAL A 236 14.50 -10.48 -1.59
CA VAL A 236 14.47 -11.15 -2.91
C VAL A 236 15.10 -10.25 -3.97
N SER A 237 14.80 -8.95 -3.93
CA SER A 237 15.35 -7.94 -4.82
C SER A 237 16.88 -7.83 -4.72
N ALA A 238 17.45 -8.00 -3.52
CA ALA A 238 18.90 -8.05 -3.33
C ALA A 238 19.53 -9.28 -4.02
N VAL A 239 18.89 -10.45 -3.95
CA VAL A 239 19.33 -11.64 -4.67
C VAL A 239 19.22 -11.46 -6.19
N LEU A 240 18.17 -10.78 -6.67
CA LEU A 240 18.00 -10.50 -8.10
C LEU A 240 19.08 -9.52 -8.62
N LEU A 241 19.50 -8.55 -7.80
CA LEU A 241 20.67 -7.69 -8.10
C LEU A 241 21.94 -8.53 -8.25
N GLU A 242 22.20 -9.47 -7.33
CA GLU A 242 23.34 -10.38 -7.40
C GLU A 242 23.31 -11.28 -8.64
N LYS A 243 22.10 -11.68 -9.07
CA LYS A 243 21.88 -12.43 -10.33
C LYS A 243 22.01 -11.57 -11.60
N GLY A 244 22.37 -10.29 -11.47
CA GLY A 244 22.67 -9.39 -12.58
C GLY A 244 21.50 -8.54 -13.07
N MET A 245 20.37 -8.50 -12.35
CA MET A 245 19.26 -7.61 -12.67
C MET A 245 19.67 -6.16 -12.44
N GLY A 246 19.32 -5.25 -13.36
CA GLY A 246 19.63 -3.84 -13.23
C GLY A 246 18.92 -3.19 -12.03
N ILE A 247 19.59 -2.30 -11.32
CA ILE A 247 19.02 -1.64 -10.13
C ILE A 247 17.75 -0.86 -10.46
N GLY A 248 17.63 -0.28 -11.65
CA GLY A 248 16.40 0.36 -12.09
C GLY A 248 15.22 -0.60 -12.19
N ALA A 249 15.43 -1.81 -12.71
CA ALA A 249 14.40 -2.83 -12.80
C ALA A 249 14.00 -3.36 -11.42
N VAL A 250 14.98 -3.49 -10.52
CA VAL A 250 14.76 -3.89 -9.13
C VAL A 250 13.90 -2.87 -8.39
N MET A 251 14.23 -1.59 -8.50
CA MET A 251 13.44 -0.52 -7.86
C MET A 251 12.03 -0.42 -8.46
N ALA A 252 11.88 -0.64 -9.77
CA ALA A 252 10.58 -0.70 -10.42
C ALA A 252 9.75 -1.91 -9.94
N LEU A 253 10.38 -3.07 -9.73
CA LEU A 253 9.74 -4.25 -9.15
C LEU A 253 9.25 -3.96 -7.72
N ILE A 254 10.09 -3.34 -6.89
CA ILE A 254 9.76 -2.99 -5.50
C ILE A 254 8.57 -2.02 -5.47
N ILE A 255 8.61 -0.94 -6.25
CA ILE A 255 7.54 0.08 -6.25
C ILE A 255 6.24 -0.50 -6.81
N GLY A 256 6.31 -1.27 -7.91
CA GLY A 256 5.14 -1.90 -8.52
C GLY A 256 4.47 -2.91 -7.58
N GLY A 257 5.28 -3.75 -6.94
CA GLY A 257 4.81 -4.75 -5.98
C GLY A 257 4.31 -4.14 -4.68
N ALA A 258 5.04 -3.21 -4.07
CA ALA A 258 4.63 -2.59 -2.83
C ALA A 258 3.42 -1.65 -2.99
N GLY A 259 3.30 -0.96 -4.13
CA GLY A 259 2.24 0.04 -4.34
C GLY A 259 0.95 -0.52 -4.92
N ALA A 260 1.01 -1.49 -5.83
CA ALA A 260 -0.16 -1.96 -6.59
C ALA A 260 -0.34 -3.48 -6.53
N SER A 261 0.07 -4.12 -5.44
CA SER A 261 -0.11 -5.57 -5.24
C SER A 261 -1.58 -6.01 -5.44
N ILE A 262 -1.78 -7.27 -5.81
CA ILE A 262 -3.12 -7.89 -5.90
C ILE A 262 -3.99 -7.63 -4.66
N PRO A 263 -3.54 -7.91 -3.42
CA PRO A 263 -4.36 -7.67 -2.24
C PRO A 263 -4.72 -6.18 -2.07
N GLU A 264 -3.82 -5.27 -2.44
CA GLU A 264 -4.10 -3.84 -2.41
C GLU A 264 -5.15 -3.43 -3.45
N VAL A 265 -5.00 -3.85 -4.70
CA VAL A 265 -5.97 -3.59 -5.78
C VAL A 265 -7.34 -4.21 -5.46
N THR A 266 -7.34 -5.41 -4.90
CA THR A 266 -8.58 -6.13 -4.53
C THR A 266 -9.29 -5.41 -3.38
N LEU A 267 -8.53 -4.92 -2.39
CA LEU A 267 -9.09 -4.19 -1.27
C LEU A 267 -9.59 -2.79 -1.67
N LEU A 268 -8.83 -2.07 -2.50
CA LEU A 268 -9.26 -0.79 -3.07
C LEU A 268 -10.51 -0.95 -3.92
N SER A 269 -10.67 -2.07 -4.63
CA SER A 269 -11.88 -2.37 -5.40
C SER A 269 -13.13 -2.51 -4.53
N ALA A 270 -13.02 -2.71 -3.22
CA ALA A 270 -14.16 -2.67 -2.31
C ALA A 270 -14.73 -1.25 -2.14
N ILE A 271 -13.88 -0.22 -2.24
CA ILE A 271 -14.21 1.17 -1.88
C ILE A 271 -14.18 2.13 -3.06
N PHE A 272 -13.42 1.81 -4.10
CA PHE A 272 -13.31 2.61 -5.30
C PHE A 272 -14.01 1.92 -6.47
N GLU A 273 -14.55 2.73 -7.38
CA GLU A 273 -15.00 2.23 -8.67
C GLU A 273 -13.80 1.79 -9.51
N ARG A 274 -14.06 0.89 -10.48
CA ARG A 274 -13.02 0.34 -11.37
C ARG A 274 -12.18 1.41 -12.07
N ARG A 275 -12.76 2.58 -12.36
CA ARG A 275 -12.07 3.71 -12.99
C ARG A 275 -10.98 4.30 -12.09
N LEU A 276 -11.27 4.47 -10.81
CA LEU A 276 -10.31 4.98 -9.84
C LEU A 276 -9.26 3.93 -9.48
N VAL A 277 -9.65 2.65 -9.38
CA VAL A 277 -8.69 1.55 -9.22
C VAL A 277 -7.72 1.47 -10.40
N ALA A 278 -8.22 1.57 -11.64
CA ALA A 278 -7.37 1.59 -12.82
C ALA A 278 -6.43 2.80 -12.86
N ALA A 279 -6.92 3.98 -12.48
CA ALA A 279 -6.09 5.18 -12.35
C ALA A 279 -4.99 5.00 -11.29
N PHE A 280 -5.32 4.42 -10.13
CA PHE A 280 -4.37 4.10 -9.07
C PHE A 280 -3.24 3.19 -9.58
N VAL A 281 -3.58 2.05 -10.18
CA VAL A 281 -2.60 1.11 -10.74
C VAL A 281 -1.75 1.78 -11.82
N ALA A 282 -2.36 2.54 -12.74
CA ALA A 282 -1.64 3.26 -13.78
C ALA A 282 -0.66 4.29 -13.22
N THR A 283 -1.06 5.03 -12.18
CA THR A 283 -0.17 5.99 -11.52
C THR A 283 1.02 5.31 -10.84
N ILE A 284 0.82 4.16 -10.19
CA ILE A 284 1.92 3.42 -9.56
C ILE A 284 2.86 2.83 -10.59
N LEU A 285 2.35 2.23 -11.67
CA LEU A 285 3.18 1.75 -12.77
C LEU A 285 4.00 2.89 -13.37
N THR A 286 3.39 4.08 -13.54
CA THR A 286 4.09 5.25 -14.04
C THR A 286 5.22 5.67 -13.09
N VAL A 287 4.97 5.71 -11.78
CA VAL A 287 6.01 6.02 -10.78
C VAL A 287 7.10 4.97 -10.74
N ALA A 288 6.73 3.68 -10.78
CA ALA A 288 7.68 2.57 -10.79
C ALA A 288 8.63 2.65 -11.98
N VAL A 289 8.09 2.93 -13.18
CA VAL A 289 8.90 3.09 -14.40
C VAL A 289 9.76 4.33 -14.34
N LEU A 290 9.19 5.49 -13.98
CA LEU A 290 9.94 6.75 -13.89
C LEU A 290 11.07 6.66 -12.85
N ALA A 291 10.77 6.11 -11.67
CA ALA A 291 11.75 5.88 -10.63
C ALA A 291 12.82 4.89 -11.10
N GLY A 292 12.41 3.75 -11.69
CA GLY A 292 13.35 2.76 -12.20
C GLY A 292 14.29 3.33 -13.27
N VAL A 293 13.78 4.13 -14.21
CA VAL A 293 14.61 4.80 -15.22
C VAL A 293 15.56 5.80 -14.56
N LEU A 294 15.07 6.59 -13.61
CA LEU A 294 15.90 7.54 -12.87
C LEU A 294 17.02 6.83 -12.10
N PHE A 295 16.71 5.73 -11.43
CA PHE A 295 17.69 4.90 -10.73
C PHE A 295 18.72 4.31 -11.68
N GLN A 296 18.28 3.80 -12.84
CA GLN A 296 19.17 3.25 -13.84
C GLN A 296 20.16 4.31 -14.32
N VAL A 297 19.67 5.52 -14.66
CA VAL A 297 20.52 6.63 -15.11
C VAL A 297 21.48 7.07 -14.00
N LEU A 298 21.00 7.19 -12.76
CA LEU A 298 21.84 7.63 -11.64
C LEU A 298 22.91 6.60 -11.26
N SER A 299 22.64 5.31 -11.44
CA SER A 299 23.59 4.22 -11.16
C SER A 299 24.67 4.04 -12.23
N VAL A 300 24.47 4.66 -13.40
CA VAL A 300 25.45 4.69 -14.50
C VAL A 300 26.45 5.86 -14.34
N ILE A 301 26.16 6.81 -13.45
CA ILE A 301 27.03 7.95 -13.08
C ILE A 301 27.85 7.58 -11.85
#